data_AF-A0A8T5DZH9-F1
#
_entry.id   AF-A0A8T5DZH9-F1
#
_cell.length_a   1.000
_cell.length_b   1.000
_cell.length_c   1.000
_cell.angle_alpha   90.00
_cell.angle_beta   90.00
_cell.angle_gamma   90.00
#
_symmetry.space_group_name_H-M   'P 1'
#
loop_
_entity.id
_entity.type
_entity.pdbx_description
1 polymer ?
#
loop_
_entity_poly.entity_id
_entity_poly.type
_entity_poly.pdbx_seq_one_letter_code
_entity_poly.pdbx_strand_id
1 'polypeptide(L)'
;MIDEISDVESVSSAAVISANEELERYLRAILISASEIANDDRVATIKQRHLDIAFSDSTTHDTEQDSETPVVQVEKHGSLDTKFDVLTSVSLKNIVKQLSGKKLENDALDELILLYYDNAADIEYNLQKNIALGDIEEIKNSHQKFEQLMMLGWMRRILKSASEKAESQGSNIIKLDHIVSVDQ
;
A
#
# COMPACT_ATOMS: atom_id res chain seq x y z
N MET A 1 -23.64 18.05 -9.51
CA MET A 1 -22.79 18.14 -8.30
C MET A 1 -22.43 16.76 -7.77
N ILE A 2 -23.38 15.86 -7.47
CA ILE A 2 -23.07 14.46 -7.13
C ILE A 2 -22.54 13.69 -8.35
N ASP A 3 -23.12 13.93 -9.54
CA ASP A 3 -22.67 13.29 -10.77
C ASP A 3 -21.24 13.69 -11.14
N GLU A 4 -20.89 14.98 -11.06
CA GLU A 4 -19.51 15.47 -11.27
C GLU A 4 -18.48 14.91 -10.28
N ILE A 5 -18.88 14.61 -9.03
CA ILE A 5 -17.98 13.99 -8.04
C ILE A 5 -17.72 12.53 -8.41
N SER A 6 -18.74 11.80 -8.85
CA SER A 6 -18.60 10.40 -9.30
C SER A 6 -17.72 10.28 -10.55
N ASP A 7 -17.80 11.26 -11.45
CA ASP A 7 -16.95 11.33 -12.64
C ASP A 7 -15.49 11.61 -12.26
N VAL A 8 -15.23 12.50 -11.30
CA VAL A 8 -13.86 12.77 -10.82
C VAL A 8 -13.27 11.55 -10.10
N GLU A 9 -14.05 10.85 -9.26
CA GLU A 9 -13.64 9.59 -8.61
C GLU A 9 -13.40 8.47 -9.64
N SER A 10 -14.19 8.41 -10.71
CA SER A 10 -14.01 7.46 -11.81
C SER A 10 -12.74 7.74 -12.60
N VAL A 11 -12.45 9.02 -12.91
CA VAL A 11 -11.25 9.43 -13.65
C VAL A 11 -9.98 9.25 -12.82
N SER A 12 -10.04 9.51 -11.51
CA SER A 12 -8.89 9.31 -10.62
C SER A 12 -8.63 7.83 -10.35
N SER A 13 -9.66 7.01 -10.14
CA SER A 13 -9.52 5.55 -10.09
C SER A 13 -8.95 4.98 -11.40
N ALA A 14 -9.44 5.45 -12.55
CA ALA A 14 -8.92 5.06 -13.86
C ALA A 14 -7.46 5.48 -14.07
N ALA A 15 -7.06 6.67 -13.60
CA ALA A 15 -5.68 7.13 -13.66
C ALA A 15 -4.74 6.28 -12.80
N VAL A 16 -5.16 5.90 -11.59
CA VAL A 16 -4.39 5.01 -10.71
C VAL A 16 -4.24 3.62 -11.33
N ILE A 17 -5.31 3.08 -11.90
CA ILE A 17 -5.27 1.78 -12.61
C ILE A 17 -4.32 1.87 -13.80
N SER A 18 -4.44 2.91 -14.63
CA SER A 18 -3.57 3.12 -15.80
C SER A 18 -2.10 3.25 -15.41
N ALA A 19 -1.79 4.02 -14.35
CA ALA A 19 -0.42 4.17 -13.86
C ALA A 19 0.16 2.84 -13.36
N ASN A 20 -0.66 2.03 -12.66
CA ASN A 20 -0.25 0.71 -12.21
C ASN A 20 0.00 -0.25 -13.38
N GLU A 21 -0.86 -0.24 -14.39
CA GLU A 21 -0.67 -1.06 -15.60
C GLU A 21 0.61 -0.66 -16.36
N GLU A 22 0.87 0.63 -16.48
CA GLU A 22 2.06 1.15 -17.15
C GLU A 22 3.34 0.79 -16.38
N LEU A 23 3.32 0.92 -15.04
CA LEU A 23 4.40 0.49 -14.18
C LEU A 23 4.64 -1.02 -14.26
N GLU A 24 3.58 -1.83 -14.29
CA GLU A 24 3.67 -3.28 -14.44
C GLU A 24 4.31 -3.66 -15.78
N ARG A 25 3.88 -3.03 -16.88
CA ARG A 25 4.47 -3.23 -18.21
C ARG A 25 5.95 -2.88 -18.22
N TYR A 26 6.32 -1.73 -17.65
CA TYR A 26 7.70 -1.28 -17.56
C TYR A 26 8.58 -2.25 -16.75
N LEU A 27 8.15 -2.63 -15.55
CA LEU A 27 8.87 -3.58 -14.71
C LEU A 27 9.00 -4.96 -15.37
N ARG A 28 7.96 -5.41 -16.08
CA ARG A 28 7.99 -6.67 -16.82
C ARG A 28 9.02 -6.63 -17.96
N ALA A 29 9.11 -5.53 -18.71
CA ALA A 29 10.10 -5.37 -19.76
C ALA A 29 11.54 -5.46 -19.21
N ILE A 30 11.81 -4.79 -18.09
CA ILE A 30 13.11 -4.85 -17.42
C ILE A 30 13.43 -6.27 -16.95
N LEU A 31 12.46 -6.99 -16.37
CA LEU A 31 12.69 -8.36 -15.90
C LEU A 31 12.97 -9.33 -17.05
N ILE A 32 12.30 -9.17 -18.19
CA ILE A 32 12.56 -9.98 -19.39
C ILE A 32 13.98 -9.71 -19.88
N SER A 33 14.36 -8.44 -20.07
CA SER A 33 15.71 -8.05 -20.49
C SER A 33 16.78 -8.56 -19.51
N ALA A 34 16.59 -8.38 -18.20
CA ALA A 34 17.51 -8.88 -17.18
C ALA A 34 17.59 -10.42 -17.15
N SER A 35 16.50 -11.11 -17.50
CA SER A 35 16.47 -12.57 -17.65
C SER A 35 17.27 -13.02 -18.87
N GLU A 36 17.18 -12.31 -19.99
CA GLU A 36 17.98 -12.59 -21.20
C GLU A 36 19.46 -12.39 -20.93
N ILE A 37 19.84 -11.27 -20.30
CA ILE A 37 21.22 -10.99 -19.88
C ILE A 37 21.73 -12.07 -18.92
N ALA A 38 20.90 -12.53 -17.97
CA ALA A 38 21.27 -13.62 -17.06
C ALA A 38 21.50 -14.95 -17.80
N ASN A 39 20.67 -15.22 -18.81
CA ASN A 39 20.79 -16.39 -19.67
C ASN A 39 22.07 -16.36 -20.52
N ASP A 40 22.46 -15.18 -21.02
CA ASP A 40 23.71 -14.97 -21.75
C ASP A 40 24.93 -15.15 -20.84
N ASP A 41 24.85 -14.70 -19.59
CA ASP A 41 25.83 -14.97 -18.53
C ASP A 41 25.81 -16.45 -18.06
N ARG A 42 24.92 -17.29 -18.60
CA ARG A 42 24.70 -18.71 -18.25
C ARG A 42 24.38 -18.95 -16.77
N VAL A 43 23.61 -18.05 -16.17
CA VAL A 43 23.21 -18.14 -14.76
C VAL A 43 21.69 -18.19 -14.67
N ALA A 44 21.17 -19.19 -13.97
CA ALA A 44 19.72 -19.39 -13.78
C ALA A 44 19.07 -18.40 -12.80
N THR A 45 19.76 -17.33 -12.41
CA THR A 45 19.28 -16.37 -11.41
C THR A 45 19.65 -14.96 -11.82
N ILE A 46 18.65 -14.08 -11.88
CA ILE A 46 18.86 -12.65 -12.11
C ILE A 46 19.59 -12.06 -10.90
N LYS A 47 20.71 -11.39 -11.14
CA LYS A 47 21.55 -10.73 -10.13
C LYS A 47 21.53 -9.23 -10.38
N GLN A 48 21.92 -8.45 -9.37
CA GLN A 48 21.93 -6.98 -9.44
C GLN A 48 22.57 -6.44 -10.73
N ARG A 49 23.73 -6.97 -11.13
CA ARG A 49 24.41 -6.56 -12.37
C ARG A 49 23.57 -6.74 -13.64
N HIS A 50 22.70 -7.76 -13.72
CA HIS A 50 21.85 -7.98 -14.90
C HIS A 50 20.72 -6.94 -14.95
N LEU A 51 20.19 -6.56 -13.78
CA LEU A 51 19.23 -5.46 -13.67
C LEU A 51 19.89 -4.13 -14.01
N ASP A 52 21.08 -3.85 -13.49
CA ASP A 52 21.80 -2.60 -13.74
C ASP A 52 22.06 -2.38 -15.25
N ILE A 53 22.36 -3.47 -15.99
CA ILE A 53 22.49 -3.43 -17.45
C ILE A 53 21.12 -3.23 -18.12
N ALA A 54 20.11 -4.01 -17.75
CA ALA A 54 18.75 -3.89 -18.30
C ALA A 54 18.15 -2.49 -18.10
N PHE A 55 18.37 -1.86 -16.94
CA PHE A 55 17.97 -0.48 -16.66
C PHE A 55 18.73 0.54 -17.52
N SER A 56 20.01 0.29 -17.78
CA SER A 56 20.81 1.17 -18.63
C SER A 56 20.33 1.12 -20.08
N ASP A 57 20.01 -0.07 -20.58
CA ASP A 57 19.50 -0.27 -21.94
C ASP A 57 18.05 0.23 -22.10
N SER A 58 17.18 0.06 -21.09
CA SER A 58 15.78 0.52 -21.15
C SER A 58 15.64 2.04 -21.26
N THR A 59 16.59 2.82 -20.69
CA THR A 59 16.60 4.29 -20.83
C THR A 59 16.97 4.78 -22.23
N THR A 60 17.41 3.88 -23.12
CA THR A 60 17.82 4.23 -24.49
C THR A 60 16.80 3.81 -25.55
N HIS A 61 15.79 3.01 -25.20
CA HIS A 61 14.81 2.44 -26.12
C HIS A 61 13.37 2.88 -25.81
N ASP A 62 13.12 4.19 -25.82
CA ASP A 62 11.76 4.74 -26.03
C ASP A 62 11.49 4.86 -27.54
N THR A 63 11.40 3.73 -28.24
CA THR A 63 10.63 3.64 -29.50
C THR A 63 10.55 2.19 -29.98
N GLU A 64 9.30 1.75 -30.16
CA GLU A 64 8.82 0.67 -31.04
C GLU A 64 8.53 -0.73 -30.44
N GLN A 65 7.23 -1.02 -30.53
CA GLN A 65 6.58 -2.26 -30.98
C GLN A 65 6.33 -3.41 -29.98
N ASP A 66 5.06 -3.48 -29.58
CA ASP A 66 4.14 -4.61 -29.75
C ASP A 66 4.80 -5.96 -30.08
N SER A 67 4.77 -6.89 -29.12
CA SER A 67 5.00 -8.30 -29.37
C SER A 67 4.33 -9.14 -28.28
N GLU A 68 3.16 -9.69 -28.62
CA GLU A 68 2.50 -10.77 -27.90
C GLU A 68 3.45 -11.94 -27.64
N THR A 69 3.68 -12.32 -26.38
CA THR A 69 4.39 -13.56 -26.02
C THR A 69 4.02 -14.08 -24.62
N PRO A 70 4.17 -15.40 -24.37
CA PRO A 70 3.09 -16.24 -23.85
C PRO A 70 3.08 -16.40 -22.33
N VAL A 71 1.92 -16.83 -21.83
CA VAL A 71 1.67 -17.17 -20.42
C VAL A 71 2.48 -18.41 -20.03
N VAL A 72 3.56 -18.21 -19.27
CA VAL A 72 4.28 -19.28 -18.58
C VAL A 72 3.73 -19.37 -17.15
N GLN A 73 3.05 -20.49 -16.85
CA GLN A 73 2.63 -20.83 -15.48
C GLN A 73 3.87 -21.18 -14.65
N VAL A 74 4.19 -20.33 -13.67
CA VAL A 74 5.24 -20.61 -12.69
C VAL A 74 4.58 -21.14 -11.42
N GLU A 75 4.96 -22.35 -11.03
CA GLU A 75 4.51 -23.02 -9.83
C GLU A 75 4.86 -22.24 -8.57
N LYS A 76 3.86 -22.14 -7.70
CA LYS A 76 3.82 -21.27 -6.52
C LYS A 76 4.68 -21.84 -5.39
N HIS A 77 5.94 -21.41 -5.31
CA HIS A 77 6.75 -21.62 -4.12
C HIS A 77 6.57 -20.48 -3.11
N GLY A 78 5.81 -20.76 -2.06
CA GLY A 78 6.09 -20.29 -0.69
C GLY A 78 6.35 -18.80 -0.48
N SER A 79 5.56 -17.91 -1.06
CA SER A 79 5.40 -16.56 -0.52
C SER A 79 4.16 -16.58 0.36
N LEU A 80 4.27 -16.08 1.59
CA LEU A 80 3.14 -15.88 2.47
C LEU A 80 2.14 -15.01 1.69
N ASP A 81 1.04 -15.61 1.24
CA ASP A 81 -0.11 -14.93 0.60
C ASP A 81 -0.78 -14.03 1.65
N THR A 82 -0.08 -12.99 2.11
CA THR A 82 -0.75 -11.82 2.68
C THR A 82 -1.23 -11.02 1.48
N LYS A 83 -2.29 -11.52 0.84
CA LYS A 83 -3.17 -10.67 0.05
C LYS A 83 -3.44 -9.44 0.91
N PHE A 84 -3.19 -8.26 0.38
CA PHE A 84 -3.67 -7.01 0.95
C PHE A 84 -5.19 -7.10 0.98
N ASP A 85 -5.70 -7.71 2.04
CA ASP A 85 -7.11 -7.88 2.27
C ASP A 85 -7.60 -6.48 2.56
N VAL A 86 -8.43 -5.95 1.66
CA VAL A 86 -9.06 -4.64 1.79
C VAL A 86 -9.51 -4.48 3.24
N LEU A 87 -9.17 -3.35 3.86
CA LEU A 87 -9.63 -3.01 5.20
C LEU A 87 -11.16 -3.03 5.20
N THR A 88 -11.74 -4.10 5.74
CA THR A 88 -13.17 -4.27 5.88
C THR A 88 -13.54 -4.15 7.35
N SER A 89 -14.76 -3.73 7.65
CA SER A 89 -15.30 -3.72 9.02
C SER A 89 -15.08 -5.05 9.75
N VAL A 90 -15.13 -6.17 9.01
CA VAL A 90 -14.92 -7.51 9.55
C VAL A 90 -13.46 -7.76 9.92
N SER A 91 -12.50 -7.42 9.05
CA SER A 91 -11.07 -7.58 9.36
C SER A 91 -10.66 -6.70 10.54
N LEU A 92 -11.18 -5.48 10.61
CA LEU A 92 -10.97 -4.53 11.69
C LEU A 92 -11.48 -5.03 13.05
N LYS A 93 -12.72 -5.53 13.11
CA LYS A 93 -13.28 -6.15 14.34
C LYS A 93 -12.44 -7.34 14.82
N ASN A 94 -11.95 -8.16 13.88
CA ASN A 94 -11.09 -9.30 14.21
C ASN A 94 -9.75 -8.85 14.79
N ILE A 95 -9.14 -7.80 14.22
CA ILE A 95 -7.91 -7.19 14.72
C ILE A 95 -8.10 -6.64 16.15
N VAL A 96 -9.19 -5.91 16.41
CA VAL A 96 -9.48 -5.40 17.78
C VAL A 96 -9.60 -6.54 18.77
N LYS A 97 -10.34 -7.59 18.41
CA LYS A 97 -10.54 -8.75 19.27
C LYS A 97 -9.22 -9.46 19.59
N GLN A 98 -8.32 -9.57 18.61
CA GLN A 98 -7.00 -10.19 18.79
C GLN A 98 -6.04 -9.34 19.61
N LEU A 99 -6.08 -8.00 19.49
CA LEU A 99 -5.14 -7.10 20.16
C LEU A 99 -5.56 -6.71 21.58
N SER A 100 -6.86 -6.48 21.78
CA SER A 100 -7.39 -5.92 23.04
C SER A 100 -8.25 -6.90 23.82
N GLY A 101 -8.76 -7.96 23.18
CA GLY A 101 -9.80 -8.82 23.76
C GLY A 101 -11.15 -8.13 23.98
N LYS A 102 -11.27 -6.83 23.72
CA LYS A 102 -12.49 -6.02 23.90
C LYS A 102 -13.36 -6.03 22.65
N LYS A 103 -14.64 -5.66 22.81
CA LYS A 103 -15.56 -5.44 21.70
C LYS A 103 -15.43 -4.00 21.19
N LEU A 104 -15.52 -3.82 19.88
CA LEU A 104 -15.58 -2.50 19.23
C LEU A 104 -17.04 -2.18 18.87
N GLU A 105 -17.51 -1.00 19.25
CA GLU A 105 -18.82 -0.47 18.82
C GLU A 105 -18.82 -0.09 17.34
N ASN A 106 -19.97 -0.09 16.67
CA ASN A 106 -20.04 0.24 15.23
C ASN A 106 -19.63 1.69 14.98
N ASP A 107 -20.11 2.65 15.77
CA ASP A 107 -19.75 4.07 15.62
C ASP A 107 -18.23 4.29 15.82
N ALA A 108 -17.61 3.57 16.75
CA ALA A 108 -16.17 3.60 16.98
C ALA A 108 -15.36 2.97 15.83
N LEU A 109 -15.97 2.02 15.11
CA LEU A 109 -15.38 1.39 13.94
C LEU A 109 -15.45 2.32 12.73
N ASP A 110 -16.59 2.98 12.53
CA ASP A 110 -16.78 3.90 11.42
C ASP A 110 -15.81 5.09 11.55
N GLU A 111 -15.64 5.61 12.78
CA GLU A 111 -14.62 6.63 13.08
C GLU A 111 -13.20 6.13 12.80
N LEU A 112 -12.88 4.89 13.18
CA LEU A 112 -11.55 4.32 12.97
C LEU A 112 -11.23 4.09 11.48
N ILE A 113 -12.26 3.84 10.66
CA ILE A 113 -12.13 3.79 9.20
C ILE A 113 -11.89 5.20 8.64
N LEU A 114 -12.64 6.20 9.11
CA LEU A 114 -12.47 7.58 8.68
C LEU A 114 -11.05 8.09 8.97
N LEU A 115 -10.60 7.89 10.21
CA LEU A 115 -9.24 8.18 10.68
C LEU A 115 -8.15 7.50 9.83
N TYR A 116 -8.40 6.26 9.38
CA TYR A 116 -7.47 5.57 8.49
C TYR A 116 -7.36 6.27 7.13
N TYR A 117 -8.49 6.66 6.54
CA TYR A 117 -8.50 7.35 5.24
C TYR A 117 -7.89 8.74 5.34
N ASP A 118 -8.17 9.49 6.40
CA ASP A 118 -7.57 10.82 6.62
C ASP A 118 -6.05 10.72 6.73
N ASN A 119 -5.55 9.78 7.53
CA ASN A 119 -4.11 9.58 7.67
C ASN A 119 -3.46 9.02 6.37
N ALA A 120 -4.19 8.25 5.56
CA ALA A 120 -3.72 7.81 4.25
C ALA A 120 -3.57 9.00 3.29
N ALA A 121 -4.58 9.87 3.24
CA ALA A 121 -4.58 11.08 2.41
C ALA A 121 -3.45 12.04 2.81
N ASP A 122 -3.20 12.20 4.10
CA ASP A 122 -2.08 13.01 4.61
C ASP A 122 -0.72 12.45 4.17
N ILE A 123 -0.54 11.14 4.26
CA ILE A 123 0.71 10.49 3.81
C ILE A 123 0.90 10.68 2.30
N GLU A 124 -0.16 10.49 1.51
CA GLU A 124 -0.13 10.69 0.06
C GLU A 124 0.21 12.14 -0.31
N TYR A 125 -0.48 13.11 0.29
CA TYR A 125 -0.21 14.53 0.04
C TYR A 125 1.24 14.90 0.37
N ASN A 126 1.74 14.44 1.51
CA ASN A 126 3.13 14.68 1.90
C ASN A 126 4.12 14.02 0.94
N LEU A 127 3.84 12.79 0.50
CA LEU A 127 4.69 12.09 -0.46
C LEU A 127 4.76 12.84 -1.79
N GLN A 128 3.61 13.21 -2.37
CA GLN A 128 3.54 13.98 -3.63
C GLN A 128 4.27 15.33 -3.51
N LYS A 129 4.02 16.06 -2.43
CA LYS A 129 4.69 17.34 -2.15
C LYS A 129 6.21 17.19 -2.06
N ASN A 130 6.69 16.21 -1.30
CA ASN A 130 8.12 16.04 -1.05
C ASN A 130 8.86 15.48 -2.28
N ILE A 131 8.18 14.66 -3.11
CA ILE A 131 8.67 14.27 -4.44
C ILE A 131 8.87 15.50 -5.32
N ALA A 132 7.88 16.40 -5.39
CA ALA A 132 7.98 17.61 -6.20
C ALA A 132 9.11 18.54 -5.74
N LEU A 133 9.41 18.55 -4.44
CA LEU A 133 10.50 19.34 -3.84
C LEU A 133 11.87 18.65 -3.94
N GLY A 134 11.93 17.35 -4.27
CA GLY A 134 13.17 16.58 -4.29
C GLY A 134 13.76 16.30 -2.90
N ASP A 135 12.97 16.39 -1.83
CA ASP A 135 13.44 16.18 -0.46
C ASP A 135 13.48 14.68 -0.11
N ILE A 136 14.61 14.05 -0.39
CA ILE A 136 14.81 12.59 -0.25
C ILE A 136 14.56 12.09 1.18
N GLU A 137 14.89 12.89 2.19
CA GLU A 137 14.76 12.49 3.59
C GLU A 137 13.28 12.43 4.02
N GLU A 138 12.51 13.44 3.62
CA GLU A 138 11.07 13.48 3.88
C GLU A 138 10.25 12.52 3.00
N ILE A 139 10.72 12.21 1.78
CA ILE A 139 10.15 11.13 0.96
C ILE A 139 10.31 9.79 1.68
N LYS A 140 11.52 9.48 2.19
CA LYS A 140 11.77 8.24 2.94
C LYS A 140 10.92 8.15 4.21
N ASN A 141 10.76 9.26 4.92
CA ASN A 141 9.89 9.34 6.10
C ASN A 141 8.42 9.05 5.76
N SER A 142 7.91 9.65 4.69
CA SER A 142 6.54 9.45 4.19
C SER A 142 6.31 8.00 3.75
N HIS A 143 7.29 7.40 3.06
CA HIS A 143 7.25 5.98 2.68
C HIS A 143 7.24 5.04 3.90
N GLN A 144 8.04 5.30 4.93
CA GLN A 144 8.02 4.50 6.15
C GLN A 144 6.67 4.58 6.89
N LYS A 145 6.03 5.75 6.89
CA LYS A 145 4.68 5.91 7.44
C LYS A 145 3.64 5.16 6.61
N PHE A 146 3.77 5.18 5.29
CA PHE A 146 2.95 4.39 4.37
C PHE A 146 3.09 2.88 4.64
N GLU A 147 4.31 2.36 4.77
CA GLU A 147 4.54 0.95 5.12
C GLU A 147 3.89 0.58 6.47
N GLN A 148 4.00 1.47 7.48
CA GLN A 148 3.36 1.26 8.77
C GLN A 148 1.83 1.28 8.70
N LEU A 149 1.26 2.10 7.81
CA LEU A 149 -0.19 2.14 7.54
C LEU A 149 -0.63 0.82 6.88
N MET A 150 0.06 0.40 5.82
CA MET A 150 -0.20 -0.82 5.07
C MET A 150 -0.04 -2.09 5.92
N MET A 151 0.91 -2.09 6.88
CA MET A 151 1.08 -3.16 7.85
C MET A 151 0.10 -3.08 9.04
N LEU A 152 -0.85 -2.15 9.02
CA LEU A 152 -1.80 -1.86 10.10
C LEU A 152 -1.12 -1.48 11.43
N GLY A 153 0.18 -1.18 11.43
CA GLY A 153 0.97 -0.86 12.62
C GLY A 153 0.53 0.45 13.27
N TRP A 154 0.01 1.39 12.50
CA TRP A 154 -0.61 2.61 13.02
C TRP A 154 -1.96 2.32 13.70
N MET A 155 -2.86 1.60 13.04
CA MET A 155 -4.16 1.23 13.59
C MET A 155 -4.04 0.38 14.86
N ARG A 156 -3.04 -0.51 14.92
CA ARG A 156 -2.68 -1.26 16.13
C ARG A 156 -2.32 -0.35 17.31
N ARG A 157 -1.60 0.75 17.06
CA ARG A 157 -1.23 1.74 18.09
C ARG A 157 -2.45 2.53 18.57
N ILE A 158 -3.26 3.05 17.65
CA ILE A 158 -4.52 3.74 17.95
C ILE A 158 -5.43 2.87 18.83
N LEU A 159 -5.66 1.62 18.40
CA LEU A 159 -6.50 0.66 19.12
C LEU A 159 -5.95 0.30 20.50
N LYS A 160 -4.62 0.19 20.63
CA LYS A 160 -3.98 -0.05 21.91
C LYS A 160 -4.24 1.12 22.87
N SER A 161 -4.01 2.35 22.43
CA SER A 161 -4.27 3.56 23.22
C SER A 161 -5.75 3.71 23.59
N ALA A 162 -6.66 3.46 22.64
CA ALA A 162 -8.11 3.48 22.89
C ALA A 162 -8.55 2.39 23.87
N SER A 163 -7.93 1.21 23.82
CA SER A 163 -8.17 0.11 24.77
C SER A 163 -7.71 0.46 26.18
N GLU A 164 -6.50 1.01 26.33
CA GLU A 164 -5.96 1.47 27.62
C GLU A 164 -6.88 2.55 28.24
N LYS A 165 -7.40 3.45 27.41
CA LYS A 165 -8.34 4.49 27.85
C LYS A 165 -9.69 3.91 28.25
N ALA A 166 -10.26 2.99 27.47
CA ALA A 166 -11.48 2.28 27.83
C ALA A 166 -11.35 1.56 29.17
N GLU A 167 -10.20 0.92 29.41
CA GLU A 167 -9.90 0.22 30.65
C GLU A 167 -9.78 1.17 31.85
N SER A 168 -9.13 2.33 31.68
CA SER A 168 -9.06 3.38 32.70
C SER A 168 -10.43 3.93 33.12
N GLN A 169 -11.42 3.84 32.23
CA GLN A 169 -12.81 4.24 32.47
C GLN A 169 -13.72 3.08 32.91
N GLY A 170 -13.16 1.88 33.14
CA GLY A 170 -13.91 0.69 33.54
C GLY A 170 -14.76 0.08 32.43
N SER A 171 -14.51 0.44 31.16
CA SER A 171 -15.25 -0.07 30.01
C SER A 171 -14.59 -1.31 29.40
N ASN A 172 -15.39 -2.35 29.16
CA ASN A 172 -15.02 -3.53 28.38
C ASN A 172 -15.31 -3.40 26.88
N ILE A 173 -15.80 -2.23 26.46
CA ILE A 173 -16.14 -1.91 25.07
C ILE A 173 -15.38 -0.64 24.68
N ILE A 174 -14.74 -0.66 23.51
CA ILE A 174 -14.15 0.54 22.91
C ILE A 174 -15.27 1.30 22.20
N LYS A 175 -15.52 2.54 22.65
CA LYS A 175 -16.54 3.47 22.15
C LYS A 175 -15.88 4.60 21.37
N LEU A 176 -16.70 5.38 20.66
CA LEU A 176 -16.27 6.54 19.86
C LEU A 176 -15.35 7.49 20.64
N ASP A 177 -15.76 7.88 21.85
CA ASP A 177 -14.99 8.80 22.71
C ASP A 177 -13.56 8.31 23.03
N HIS A 178 -13.33 6.99 23.03
CA HIS A 178 -12.01 6.42 23.26
C HIS A 178 -11.10 6.52 22.05
N ILE A 179 -11.65 6.63 20.83
CA ILE A 179 -10.91 6.76 19.57
C ILE A 179 -10.63 8.24 19.28
N VAL A 180 -11.65 9.09 19.33
CA VAL A 180 -11.55 10.55 19.06
C VAL A 180 -10.52 11.22 19.97
N SER A 181 -10.41 10.77 21.21
CA SER A 181 -9.49 11.35 22.18
C SER A 181 -8.05 10.82 22.12
N VAL A 182 -7.73 9.99 21.13
CA VAL A 182 -6.37 9.55 20.78
C VAL A 182 -5.80 10.39 19.62
N ASP A 183 -6.67 11.07 18.88
CA ASP A 183 -6.35 11.94 17.74
C ASP A 183 -6.01 13.40 18.12
N GLN A 184 -6.15 13.78 19.40
CA GLN A 184 -5.78 15.11 19.92
C GLN A 184 -4.35 15.20 20.43
#